data_AF-A0A8S3H859-F1
#
_entry.id   AF-A0A8S3H859-F1
#
_cell.length_a   1.000
_cell.length_b   1.000
_cell.length_c   1.000
_cell.angle_alpha   90.00
_cell.angle_beta   90.00
_cell.angle_gamma   90.00
#
_symmetry.space_group_name_H-M   'P 1'
#
loop_
_entity.id
_entity.type
_entity.pdbx_description
1 polymer ?
#
loop_
_entity_poly.entity_id
_entity_poly.type
_entity_poly.pdbx_seq_one_letter_code
_entity_poly.pdbx_strand_id
1 'polypeptide(L)' 'MTSKNLLEEYDKKRDFKKTHEPKPVYDNSKRTNEHRFVVQEHHASILHFDFRLENNGVMK' A
#
# COMPACT_ATOMS: atom_id res chain seq x y z
N MET A 1 -1.90 20.42 10.03
CA MET A 1 -3.04 20.88 9.22
C MET A 1 -3.35 19.80 8.21
N THR A 2 -4.59 19.36 8.26
CA THR A 2 -5.20 18.13 7.74
C THR A 2 -4.81 17.84 6.29
N SER A 3 -4.29 16.63 6.05
CA SER A 3 -4.09 16.08 4.72
C SER A 3 -5.42 16.12 3.97
N LYS A 4 -5.48 16.97 2.95
CA LYS A 4 -6.55 17.01 1.96
C LYS A 4 -6.85 15.57 1.55
N ASN A 5 -8.10 15.16 1.72
CA ASN A 5 -8.56 13.80 1.56
C ASN A 5 -8.53 13.44 0.06
N LEU A 6 -7.32 13.12 -0.43
CA LEU A 6 -6.97 12.97 -1.85
C LEU A 6 -7.77 11.84 -2.53
N LEU A 7 -8.41 10.99 -1.74
CA LEU A 7 -9.08 9.76 -2.16
C LEU A 7 -10.60 9.81 -1.97
N GLU A 8 -11.20 10.95 -1.61
CA GLU A 8 -12.66 11.02 -1.38
C GLU A 8 -13.50 10.59 -2.59
N GLU A 9 -13.10 11.01 -3.80
CA GLU A 9 -13.79 10.60 -5.02
C GLU A 9 -13.63 9.11 -5.31
N TYR A 10 -12.49 8.52 -4.90
CA TYR A 10 -12.23 7.11 -5.08
C TYR A 10 -13.04 6.27 -4.08
N ASP A 11 -13.11 6.70 -2.82
CA ASP A 11 -13.89 6.04 -1.77
C ASP A 11 -15.39 6.02 -2.08
N LYS A 12 -15.92 7.11 -2.64
CA LYS A 12 -17.33 7.19 -3.08
C LYS A 12 -17.68 6.17 -4.18
N LYS A 13 -16.69 5.73 -4.96
CA LYS A 13 -16.89 4.72 -6.03
C LYS A 13 -16.89 3.29 -5.49
N ARG A 14 -16.53 3.06 -4.22
CA ARG A 14 -16.45 1.70 -3.65
C ARG A 14 -17.68 1.38 -2.79
N ASP A 15 -18.27 0.22 -3.08
CA ASP A 15 -19.33 -0.38 -2.25
C ASP A 15 -18.84 -1.69 -1.65
N PHE A 16 -18.33 -1.61 -0.42
CA PHE A 16 -17.81 -2.75 0.35
C PHE A 16 -18.90 -3.71 0.84
N LYS A 17 -20.18 -3.46 0.57
CA LYS A 17 -21.26 -4.43 0.80
C LYS A 17 -21.44 -5.36 -0.40
N LYS A 18 -21.01 -4.93 -1.59
CA LYS A 18 -21.10 -5.73 -2.82
C LYS A 18 -19.85 -6.58 -3.05
N THR A 19 -18.71 -6.20 -2.48
CA THR A 19 -17.44 -6.92 -2.64
C THR A 19 -16.98 -7.45 -1.28
N HIS A 20 -16.32 -8.61 -1.28
CA HIS A 20 -15.65 -9.16 -0.09
C HIS A 20 -14.32 -8.45 0.20
N GLU A 21 -14.02 -7.35 -0.50
CA GLU A 21 -12.75 -6.65 -0.30
C GLU A 21 -12.77 -5.94 1.04
N PRO A 22 -11.70 -6.08 1.85
CA PRO A 22 -11.59 -5.36 3.10
C PRO A 22 -11.45 -3.86 2.86
N LYS A 23 -12.01 -3.06 3.79
CA LYS A 23 -11.76 -1.61 3.82
C LYS A 23 -10.27 -1.34 4.03
N PRO A 24 -9.74 -0.22 3.52
CA PRO A 24 -8.36 0.18 3.79
C PRO A 24 -8.15 0.34 5.30
N VAL A 25 -7.28 -0.49 5.87
CA VAL A 25 -6.84 -0.35 7.26
C VAL A 25 -5.56 0.47 7.25
N TYR A 26 -5.66 1.72 7.70
CA TYR A 26 -4.48 2.56 7.95
C TYR A 26 -3.86 2.13 9.28
N ASP A 27 -3.12 1.02 9.26
CA ASP A 27 -2.40 0.55 10.43
C ASP A 27 -1.17 1.44 10.66
N ASN A 28 -1.38 2.56 11.36
CA ASN A 28 -0.31 3.47 11.78
C ASN A 28 0.55 2.87 12.91
N SER A 29 0.17 1.71 13.48
CA SER A 29 0.87 1.10 14.62
C SER A 29 2.11 0.30 14.22
N LYS A 30 2.25 -0.06 12.94
CA LYS A 30 3.40 -0.82 12.41
C LYS A 30 4.60 0.02 11.98
N ARG A 31 4.60 1.33 12.24
CA ARG A 31 5.78 2.18 12.03
C ARG A 31 6.80 1.91 13.13
N THR A 32 7.44 0.74 13.10
CA THR A 32 8.73 0.59 13.75
C THR A 32 9.66 1.60 13.09
N ASN A 33 10.49 2.31 13.86
CA ASN A 33 11.37 3.37 13.34
C ASN A 33 12.56 2.79 12.52
N GLU A 34 12.35 1.63 11.91
CA GLU A 34 13.33 0.81 11.22
C GLU A 34 12.95 0.78 9.74
N HIS A 35 13.88 1.18 8.88
CA HIS A 35 13.69 1.08 7.44
C HIS A 35 13.58 -0.39 7.01
N ARG A 36 12.49 -0.74 6.32
CA ARG A 36 12.28 -2.09 5.78
C ARG A 36 12.65 -2.15 4.31
N PHE A 37 12.98 -3.35 3.85
CA PHE A 37 13.16 -3.65 2.43
C PHE A 37 12.56 -5.01 2.11
N VAL A 38 12.23 -5.23 0.84
CA VAL A 38 11.87 -6.56 0.32
C VAL A 38 12.62 -6.84 -0.97
N VAL A 39 12.84 -8.13 -1.21
CA VAL A 39 13.23 -8.67 -2.50
C VAL A 39 12.14 -9.67 -2.87
N GLN A 40 11.47 -9.45 -4.00
CA GLN A 40 10.42 -10.34 -4.49
C GLN A 40 10.88 -10.99 -5.78
N GLU A 41 10.83 -12.31 -5.85
CA GLU A 41 10.94 -13.03 -7.11
C GLU A 41 9.66 -12.81 -7.92
N HIS A 42 9.81 -12.24 -9.11
CA HIS A 42 8.70 -11.91 -9.99
C HIS A 42 8.81 -12.70 -11.30
N HIS A 43 7.98 -13.73 -11.39
CA HIS A 43 7.86 -14.57 -12.58
C HIS A 43 6.80 -14.00 -13.53
N ALA A 44 7.14 -12.89 -14.20
CA ALA A 44 6.34 -12.32 -15.29
C ALA A 44 6.78 -12.90 -16.65
N SER A 45 6.68 -12.12 -17.73
CA SER A 45 7.22 -12.52 -19.05
C SER A 45 8.72 -12.83 -19.02
N ILE A 46 9.46 -12.16 -18.13
CA ILE A 46 10.86 -12.43 -17.83
C ILE A 46 10.97 -12.60 -16.32
N LEU A 47 11.68 -13.63 -15.87
CA LEU A 47 12.00 -13.81 -14.46
C LEU A 47 12.92 -12.66 -14.00
N HIS A 48 12.45 -11.87 -13.05
CA HIS A 48 13.21 -10.78 -12.46
C HIS A 48 12.95 -10.67 -10.96
N PHE A 49 13.79 -9.89 -10.27
CA PHE A 49 13.62 -9.60 -8.87
C PHE A 49 13.23 -8.13 -8.69
N ASP A 50 12.13 -7.90 -8.00
CA ASP A 50 11.70 -6.57 -7.57
C ASP A 50 12.35 -6.26 -6.23
N PHE A 51 13.26 -5.29 -6.21
CA PHE A 51 13.84 -4.76 -4.99
C PHE A 51 13.13 -3.48 -4.60
N ARG A 52 12.57 -3.44 -3.38
CA ARG A 52 11.83 -2.27 -2.90
C ARG A 52 12.30 -1.83 -1.53
N LEU A 53 12.44 -0.51 -1.37
CA LEU A 53 12.90 0.14 -0.14
C LEU A 53 11.77 0.96 0.48
N GLU A 54 11.60 0.87 1.79
CA GLU A 54 10.67 1.74 2.50
C GLU A 54 11.22 3.17 2.59
N ASN A 55 10.45 4.13 2.08
CA ASN A 55 10.71 5.55 2.22
C ASN A 55 9.41 6.29 2.55
N ASN A 56 9.40 7.02 3.68
CA ASN A 56 8.24 7.77 4.17
C ASN A 56 6.95 6.92 4.29
N GLY A 57 7.08 5.65 4.66
CA GLY A 57 5.95 4.72 4.83
C GLY A 57 5.38 4.15 3.52
N VAL A 58 6.08 4.32 2.39
CA VAL A 58 5.74 3.73 1.09
C VAL A 58 6.92 2.91 0.58
N MET A 59 6.64 1.76 -0.05
CA MET A 59 7.66 0.98 -0.73
C MET A 59 7.94 1.58 -2.10
N LYS A 60 9.17 2.06 -2.28
CA LYS A 60 9.69 2.53 -3.56
C LYS A 60 10.23 1.38 -4.38
#